data_AF-A0A3A4ZMW3-F1
#
_entry.id   AF-A0A3A4ZMW3-F1
#
_cell.length_a   1.000
_cell.length_b   1.000
_cell.length_c   1.000
_cell.angle_alpha   90.00
_cell.angle_beta   90.00
_cell.angle_gamma   90.00
#
_symmetry.space_group_name_H-M   'P 1'
#
loop_
_entity.id
_entity.type
_entity.pdbx_description
1 polymer ?
#
loop_
_entity_poly.entity_id
_entity_poly.type
_entity_poly.pdbx_seq_one_letter_code
_entity_poly.pdbx_strand_id
1 'polypeptide(L)'
;MQDTENTSFYLDKETIDALRLESQAVSPKEKADFDELVSKCHRKFLDKFGDYLDNSVHTTQLKDKFILTDVEMNKAYQSSWVDTTDKRIHKYEDDPGVFRAFSSEGNFVVGIQNDVWDRLSPENQNDIISNTGSESNARKFVKKAIHQNYVLHEMTHLYQSVGQDTQIPLWLYELQAYWVGRELSDEDTRVHNSLYDSRADYFQELLDEHGEELLQVCFSRNTGYNKLILHRAKSQFTEKTQKKLFPDYKIEDPI
;
A
#
# COMPACT_ATOMS: atom_id res chain seq x y z
N MET A 1 1.16 -27.19 19.95
CA MET A 1 1.67 -26.46 18.78
C MET A 1 0.58 -25.49 18.40
N GLN A 2 0.78 -24.21 18.72
CA GLN A 2 -0.06 -23.15 18.19
C GLN A 2 0.57 -22.79 16.84
N ASP A 3 -0.17 -23.05 15.77
CA ASP A 3 0.16 -22.55 14.45
C ASP A 3 0.11 -21.02 14.53
N THR A 4 1.27 -20.39 14.39
CA THR A 4 1.34 -18.97 14.05
C THR A 4 0.76 -18.84 12.66
N GLU A 5 -0.52 -18.47 12.58
CA GLU A 5 -1.22 -18.13 11.34
C GLU A 5 -0.45 -16.98 10.67
N ASN A 6 0.42 -17.36 9.73
CA ASN A 6 1.00 -16.44 8.77
C ASN A 6 -0.17 -15.98 7.89
N THR A 7 -0.68 -14.78 8.13
CA THR A 7 -1.70 -14.11 7.30
C THR A 7 -1.05 -13.64 6.00
N SER A 8 -0.73 -14.58 5.13
CA SER A 8 -0.35 -14.28 3.75
C SER A 8 -1.60 -14.27 2.88
N PHE A 9 -1.81 -13.19 2.16
CA PHE A 9 -2.93 -13.07 1.24
C PHE A 9 -2.55 -13.63 -0.14
N TYR A 10 -3.41 -14.48 -0.72
CA TYR A 10 -3.07 -15.24 -1.92
C TYR A 10 -4.19 -15.22 -2.96
N LEU A 11 -3.82 -14.96 -4.22
CA LEU A 11 -4.61 -15.29 -5.40
C LEU A 11 -3.77 -16.25 -6.25
N ASP A 12 -4.37 -17.34 -6.73
CA ASP A 12 -3.70 -18.27 -7.62
C ASP A 12 -3.54 -17.69 -9.05
N LYS A 13 -2.61 -18.27 -9.81
CA LYS A 13 -2.28 -17.83 -11.17
C LYS A 13 -3.48 -17.83 -12.11
N GLU A 14 -4.35 -18.83 -12.01
CA GLU A 14 -5.52 -18.96 -12.88
C GLU A 14 -6.52 -17.83 -12.60
N THR A 15 -6.75 -17.51 -11.32
CA THR A 15 -7.55 -16.37 -10.89
C THR A 15 -6.94 -15.04 -11.34
N ILE A 16 -5.62 -14.88 -11.26
CA ILE A 16 -4.91 -13.68 -11.74
C ILE A 16 -5.04 -13.52 -13.26
N ASP A 17 -4.86 -14.60 -14.02
CA ASP A 17 -4.96 -14.56 -15.48
C ASP A 17 -6.42 -14.34 -15.93
N ALA A 18 -7.40 -14.92 -15.24
CA ALA A 18 -8.83 -14.63 -15.44
C ALA A 18 -9.16 -13.16 -15.15
N LEU A 19 -8.68 -12.62 -14.02
CA LEU A 19 -8.82 -11.20 -13.67
C LEU A 19 -8.21 -10.29 -14.74
N ARG A 20 -7.04 -10.62 -15.29
CA ARG A 20 -6.41 -9.85 -16.38
C ARG A 20 -7.22 -9.87 -17.67
N LEU A 21 -7.85 -11.00 -17.99
CA LEU A 21 -8.72 -11.13 -19.16
C LEU A 21 -10.03 -10.36 -18.98
N GLU A 22 -10.61 -10.37 -17.77
CA GLU A 22 -11.90 -9.74 -17.51
C GLU A 22 -11.77 -8.24 -17.17
N SER A 23 -10.65 -7.79 -16.61
CA SER A 23 -10.34 -6.37 -16.35
C SER A 23 -10.13 -5.50 -17.61
N GLN A 24 -10.42 -6.04 -18.80
CA GLN A 24 -10.43 -5.33 -20.09
C GLN A 24 -11.46 -4.18 -20.20
N ALA A 25 -12.21 -3.87 -19.13
CA ALA A 25 -13.12 -2.74 -19.08
C ALA A 25 -12.42 -1.37 -19.03
N VAL A 26 -11.11 -1.33 -18.75
CA VAL A 26 -10.32 -0.09 -18.76
C VAL A 26 -9.89 0.28 -20.18
N SER A 27 -10.03 1.55 -20.58
CA SER A 27 -9.64 1.97 -21.93
C SER A 27 -8.12 1.79 -22.16
N PRO A 28 -7.67 1.52 -23.40
CA PRO A 28 -6.23 1.40 -23.69
C PRO A 28 -5.40 2.60 -23.24
N LYS A 29 -6.02 3.80 -23.28
CA LYS A 29 -5.39 5.04 -22.82
C LYS A 29 -5.21 5.05 -21.30
N GLU A 30 -6.23 4.70 -20.53
CA GLU A 30 -6.14 4.67 -19.07
C GLU A 30 -5.13 3.63 -18.58
N LYS A 31 -5.04 2.48 -19.25
CA LYS A 31 -4.00 1.49 -18.95
C LYS A 31 -2.60 2.03 -19.25
N ALA A 32 -2.40 2.69 -20.39
CA ALA A 32 -1.12 3.30 -20.73
C ALA A 32 -0.71 4.40 -19.73
N ASP A 33 -1.64 5.29 -19.37
CA ASP A 33 -1.42 6.36 -18.40
C ASP A 33 -1.05 5.78 -17.01
N PHE A 34 -1.68 4.67 -16.62
CA PHE A 34 -1.38 3.98 -15.37
C PHE A 34 -0.03 3.25 -15.40
N ASP A 35 0.33 2.60 -16.50
CA ASP A 35 1.64 1.95 -16.66
C ASP A 35 2.79 2.97 -16.63
N GLU A 36 2.58 4.16 -17.21
CA GLU A 36 3.52 5.27 -17.11
C GLU A 36 3.66 5.75 -15.66
N LEU A 37 2.54 5.87 -14.92
CA LEU A 37 2.55 6.21 -13.50
C LEU A 37 3.33 5.19 -12.67
N VAL A 38 3.09 3.89 -12.87
CA VAL A 38 3.85 2.81 -12.19
C VAL A 38 5.34 2.94 -12.49
N SER A 39 5.70 3.17 -13.74
CA SER A 39 7.10 3.34 -14.16
C SER A 39 7.75 4.58 -13.54
N LYS A 40 7.01 5.71 -13.43
CA LYS A 40 7.48 6.92 -12.75
C LYS A 40 7.71 6.67 -11.26
N CYS A 41 6.75 6.02 -10.59
CA CYS A 41 6.85 5.69 -9.16
C CYS A 41 8.03 4.75 -8.89
N HIS A 42 8.23 3.75 -9.76
CA HIS A 42 9.32 2.79 -9.62
C HIS A 42 10.69 3.44 -9.71
N ARG A 43 10.90 4.34 -10.67
CA ARG A 43 12.15 5.09 -10.78
C ARG A 43 12.44 5.88 -9.51
N LYS A 44 11.48 6.67 -9.03
CA LYS A 44 11.62 7.42 -7.76
C LYS A 44 11.93 6.51 -6.58
N PHE A 45 11.27 5.36 -6.51
CA PHE A 45 11.47 4.38 -5.45
C PHE A 45 12.89 3.83 -5.47
N LEU A 46 13.39 3.39 -6.62
CA LEU A 46 14.76 2.90 -6.77
C LEU A 46 15.80 4.00 -6.54
N ASP A 47 15.55 5.21 -7.03
CA ASP A 47 16.46 6.36 -6.84
C ASP A 47 16.63 6.71 -5.36
N LYS A 48 15.57 6.57 -4.55
CA LYS A 48 15.59 6.91 -3.12
C LYS A 48 15.98 5.74 -2.22
N PHE A 49 15.53 4.53 -2.54
CA PHE A 49 15.63 3.37 -1.66
C PHE A 49 16.49 2.24 -2.19
N GLY A 50 17.01 2.32 -3.42
CA GLY A 50 17.75 1.25 -4.07
C GLY A 50 18.89 0.66 -3.25
N ASP A 51 19.57 1.48 -2.44
CA ASP A 51 20.67 1.05 -1.57
C ASP A 51 20.22 0.15 -0.40
N TYR A 52 18.93 0.16 -0.07
CA TYR A 52 18.35 -0.70 0.97
C TYR A 52 17.77 -2.01 0.41
N LEU A 53 17.67 -2.14 -0.91
CA LEU A 53 17.01 -3.25 -1.56
C LEU A 53 18.00 -4.35 -1.94
N ASP A 54 17.59 -5.60 -1.80
CA ASP A 54 18.35 -6.71 -2.36
C ASP A 54 18.10 -6.81 -3.87
N ASN A 55 19.14 -6.54 -4.66
CA ASN A 55 19.11 -6.57 -6.13
C ASN A 55 18.88 -7.99 -6.71
N SER A 56 18.84 -9.03 -5.88
CA SER A 56 18.69 -10.43 -6.31
C SER A 56 17.27 -10.83 -6.74
N VAL A 57 16.27 -9.98 -6.46
CA VAL A 57 14.86 -10.27 -6.70
C VAL A 57 14.30 -9.26 -7.71
N HIS A 58 13.42 -9.72 -8.59
CA HIS A 58 12.59 -8.95 -9.55
C HIS A 58 13.08 -8.90 -11.00
N THR A 59 13.03 -10.06 -11.67
CA THR A 59 13.14 -10.19 -13.14
C THR A 59 11.83 -9.91 -13.90
N THR A 60 10.70 -9.76 -13.21
CA THR A 60 9.40 -9.47 -13.83
C THR A 60 9.19 -7.96 -13.94
N GLN A 61 8.64 -7.46 -15.06
CA GLN A 61 8.34 -6.04 -15.20
C GLN A 61 7.29 -5.65 -14.15
N LEU A 62 7.63 -4.71 -13.27
CA LEU A 62 6.80 -4.29 -12.14
C LEU A 62 5.36 -3.90 -12.55
N LYS A 63 5.19 -3.29 -13.73
CA LYS A 63 3.86 -2.94 -14.25
C LYS A 63 2.94 -4.14 -14.48
N ASP A 64 3.50 -5.32 -14.77
CA ASP A 64 2.71 -6.54 -15.00
C ASP A 64 2.12 -7.07 -13.69
N LYS A 65 2.69 -6.64 -12.56
CA LYS A 65 2.17 -6.94 -11.24
C LYS A 65 0.91 -6.13 -10.95
N PHE A 66 0.70 -4.96 -11.54
CA PHE A 66 -0.49 -4.16 -11.28
C PHE A 66 -1.61 -4.43 -12.30
N ILE A 67 -2.73 -4.94 -11.80
CA ILE A 67 -3.97 -5.23 -12.53
C ILE A 67 -4.95 -4.11 -12.22
N LEU A 68 -5.20 -3.22 -13.17
CA LEU A 68 -6.15 -2.11 -13.01
C LEU A 68 -7.57 -2.60 -13.34
N THR A 69 -8.52 -2.42 -12.43
CA THR A 69 -9.91 -2.87 -12.58
C THR A 69 -10.88 -1.74 -12.26
N ASP A 70 -12.11 -1.77 -12.75
CA ASP A 70 -13.15 -0.86 -12.26
C ASP A 70 -13.81 -1.38 -10.95
N VAL A 71 -14.76 -0.60 -10.44
CA VAL A 71 -15.50 -0.90 -9.20
C VAL A 71 -16.43 -2.11 -9.37
N GLU A 72 -17.02 -2.29 -10.55
CA GLU A 72 -17.94 -3.41 -10.80
C GLU A 72 -17.19 -4.73 -10.82
N MET A 73 -16.01 -4.75 -11.44
CA MET A 73 -15.11 -5.90 -11.49
C MET A 73 -14.55 -6.23 -10.10
N ASN A 74 -14.14 -5.23 -9.32
CA ASN A 74 -13.67 -5.45 -7.95
C ASN A 74 -14.78 -6.09 -7.08
N LYS A 75 -16.03 -5.62 -7.23
CA LYS A 75 -17.21 -6.22 -6.59
C LYS A 75 -17.48 -7.66 -7.07
N ALA A 76 -17.42 -7.91 -8.37
CA ALA A 76 -17.70 -9.23 -8.95
C ALA A 76 -16.73 -10.29 -8.41
N TYR A 77 -15.47 -9.90 -8.22
CA TYR A 77 -14.45 -10.80 -7.70
C TYR A 77 -14.42 -10.85 -6.18
N GLN A 78 -15.15 -9.99 -5.45
CA GLN A 78 -15.07 -9.79 -3.99
C GLN A 78 -15.11 -11.08 -3.15
N SER A 79 -15.79 -12.12 -3.63
CA SER A 79 -15.86 -13.44 -3.00
C SER A 79 -14.60 -14.30 -3.15
N SER A 80 -13.77 -14.03 -4.14
CA SER A 80 -12.54 -14.79 -4.45
C SER A 80 -11.31 -14.27 -3.69
N TRP A 81 -11.48 -13.23 -2.88
CA TRP A 81 -10.42 -12.65 -2.05
C TRP A 81 -10.48 -13.29 -0.67
N VAL A 82 -9.80 -14.42 -0.53
CA VAL A 82 -9.67 -15.16 0.73
C VAL A 82 -8.21 -15.07 1.17
N ASP A 83 -7.97 -14.95 2.48
CA ASP A 83 -6.63 -15.20 3.01
C ASP A 83 -6.33 -16.71 3.01
N THR A 84 -5.08 -17.09 3.27
CA THR A 84 -4.67 -18.51 3.30
C THR A 84 -5.29 -19.33 4.42
N THR A 85 -6.14 -18.75 5.27
CA THR A 85 -6.82 -19.44 6.38
C THR A 85 -8.30 -19.73 6.09
N ASP A 86 -8.76 -19.52 4.86
CA ASP A 86 -10.18 -19.53 4.46
C ASP A 86 -11.04 -18.52 5.26
N LYS A 87 -10.40 -17.61 6.02
CA LYS A 87 -11.10 -16.50 6.65
C LYS A 87 -11.40 -15.50 5.53
N ARG A 88 -12.69 -15.26 5.34
CA ARG A 88 -13.15 -14.18 4.48
C ARG A 88 -12.63 -12.89 5.07
N ILE A 89 -11.66 -12.29 4.40
CA ILE A 89 -11.13 -10.96 4.73
C ILE A 89 -12.34 -10.06 4.89
N HIS A 90 -12.44 -9.45 6.07
CA HIS A 90 -13.44 -8.47 6.49
C HIS A 90 -14.39 -8.05 5.35
N LYS A 91 -15.63 -8.55 5.40
CA LYS A 91 -16.75 -7.92 4.70
C LYS A 91 -16.85 -6.49 5.23
N TYR A 92 -16.19 -5.54 4.57
CA TYR A 92 -16.49 -4.13 4.72
C TYR A 92 -17.82 -3.91 3.98
N GLU A 93 -18.93 -4.22 4.66
CA GLU A 93 -20.27 -4.10 4.07
C GLU A 93 -20.61 -2.65 3.65
N ASP A 94 -19.78 -1.67 4.03
CA ASP A 94 -20.03 -0.23 3.85
C ASP A 94 -18.97 0.57 3.05
N ASP A 95 -17.86 -0.01 2.56
CA ASP A 95 -16.88 0.75 1.73
C ASP A 95 -16.61 0.09 0.35
N PRO A 96 -17.44 0.39 -0.66
CA PRO A 96 -17.28 -0.14 -2.02
C PRO A 96 -16.10 0.47 -2.80
N GLY A 97 -15.25 1.30 -2.16
CA GLY A 97 -14.13 2.00 -2.79
C GLY A 97 -12.74 1.37 -2.55
N VAL A 98 -12.66 0.20 -1.92
CA VAL A 98 -11.38 -0.36 -1.46
C VAL A 98 -10.65 -1.07 -2.62
N PHE A 99 -9.59 -0.43 -3.10
CA PHE A 99 -8.50 -1.04 -3.87
C PHE A 99 -7.89 -2.20 -3.06
N ARG A 100 -7.40 -3.25 -3.72
CA ARG A 100 -7.00 -4.48 -3.03
C ARG A 100 -5.69 -5.06 -3.58
N ALA A 101 -4.67 -5.08 -2.76
CA ALA A 101 -3.36 -5.58 -3.11
C ALA A 101 -3.13 -7.01 -2.60
N PHE A 102 -3.05 -8.01 -3.48
CA PHE A 102 -2.74 -9.37 -3.06
C PHE A 102 -2.05 -10.21 -4.15
N SER A 103 -0.94 -10.88 -3.79
CA SER A 103 -0.69 -12.31 -4.08
C SER A 103 0.68 -12.75 -3.56
N SER A 104 0.86 -14.07 -3.39
CA SER A 104 2.13 -14.74 -3.04
C SER A 104 3.24 -14.55 -4.09
N GLU A 105 2.90 -14.16 -5.32
CA GLU A 105 3.84 -13.83 -6.40
C GLU A 105 4.07 -12.31 -6.55
N GLY A 106 3.34 -11.50 -5.77
CA GLY A 106 3.45 -10.04 -5.71
C GLY A 106 2.76 -9.30 -6.86
N ASN A 107 1.57 -9.74 -7.30
CA ASN A 107 0.62 -8.97 -8.10
C ASN A 107 -0.32 -8.13 -7.19
N PHE A 108 -0.88 -7.04 -7.72
CA PHE A 108 -1.69 -6.03 -7.07
C PHE A 108 -2.93 -5.74 -7.91
N VAL A 109 -4.12 -5.81 -7.32
CA VAL A 109 -5.37 -5.50 -8.03
C VAL A 109 -5.85 -4.10 -7.63
N VAL A 110 -5.55 -3.15 -8.48
CA VAL A 110 -5.88 -1.75 -8.28
C VAL A 110 -7.27 -1.51 -8.84
N GLY A 111 -8.28 -1.32 -7.99
CA GLY A 111 -9.57 -0.77 -8.45
C GLY A 111 -9.40 0.61 -9.08
N ILE A 112 -10.41 1.21 -9.69
CA ILE A 112 -10.42 2.64 -9.98
C ILE A 112 -11.26 3.25 -8.88
N GLN A 113 -10.70 4.14 -8.06
CA GLN A 113 -11.47 4.66 -6.92
C GLN A 113 -12.76 5.31 -7.39
N ASN A 114 -13.83 5.08 -6.63
CA ASN A 114 -14.93 6.04 -6.57
C ASN A 114 -14.36 7.36 -6.06
N ASP A 115 -14.86 8.45 -6.61
CA ASP A 115 -14.34 9.79 -6.37
C ASP A 115 -14.29 10.13 -4.86
N VAL A 116 -13.11 10.08 -4.22
CA VAL A 116 -12.98 10.51 -2.82
C VAL A 116 -13.02 12.03 -2.68
N TRP A 117 -13.12 12.75 -3.79
CA TRP A 117 -13.38 14.18 -3.79
C TRP A 117 -14.48 14.56 -2.80
N ASP A 118 -15.59 13.82 -2.81
CA ASP A 118 -16.75 14.11 -1.95
C ASP A 118 -16.50 13.75 -0.46
N ARG A 119 -15.41 13.05 -0.15
CA ARG A 119 -14.96 12.74 1.22
C ARG A 119 -13.95 13.76 1.76
N LEU A 120 -13.37 14.62 0.91
CA LEU A 120 -12.46 15.67 1.33
C LEU A 120 -13.22 16.79 2.08
N SER A 121 -12.54 17.46 3.02
CA SER A 121 -13.11 18.65 3.66
C SER A 121 -13.32 19.77 2.61
N PRO A 122 -14.32 20.65 2.81
CA PRO A 122 -14.53 21.80 1.91
C PRO A 122 -13.29 22.70 1.79
N GLU A 123 -12.51 22.83 2.85
CA GLU A 123 -11.24 23.56 2.86
C GLU A 123 -10.23 22.95 1.86
N ASN A 124 -9.97 21.64 1.96
CA ASN A 124 -9.09 20.94 1.04
C ASN A 124 -9.62 20.99 -0.41
N GLN A 125 -10.94 20.85 -0.61
CA GLN A 125 -11.54 20.98 -1.94
C GLN A 125 -11.27 22.36 -2.55
N ASN A 126 -11.47 23.43 -1.77
CA ASN A 126 -11.25 24.81 -2.22
C ASN A 126 -9.78 25.09 -2.54
N ASP A 127 -8.86 24.62 -1.70
CA ASP A 127 -7.42 24.79 -1.91
C ASP A 127 -6.96 24.08 -3.19
N ILE A 128 -7.42 22.85 -3.41
CA ILE A 128 -7.11 22.10 -4.63
C ILE A 128 -7.74 22.76 -5.86
N ILE A 129 -8.98 23.26 -5.78
CA ILE A 129 -9.61 24.03 -6.87
C ILE A 129 -8.79 25.28 -7.19
N SER A 130 -8.35 26.02 -6.18
CA SER A 130 -7.52 27.21 -6.35
C SER A 130 -6.22 26.88 -7.11
N ASN A 131 -5.57 25.77 -6.75
CA ASN A 131 -4.32 25.33 -7.37
C ASN A 131 -4.49 24.73 -8.78
N THR A 132 -5.64 24.13 -9.07
CA THR A 132 -5.89 23.43 -10.35
C THR A 132 -6.78 24.22 -11.33
N GLY A 133 -7.33 25.34 -10.88
CA GLY A 133 -8.14 26.29 -11.64
C GLY A 133 -9.60 25.89 -11.87
N SER A 134 -10.00 24.65 -11.56
CA SER A 134 -11.41 24.22 -11.65
C SER A 134 -11.66 22.92 -10.90
N GLU A 135 -12.91 22.68 -10.49
CA GLU A 135 -13.32 21.41 -9.87
C GLU A 135 -13.04 20.19 -10.78
N SER A 136 -13.25 20.32 -12.10
CA SER A 136 -12.97 19.23 -13.03
C SER A 136 -11.49 18.84 -13.04
N ASN A 137 -10.59 19.82 -12.97
CA ASN A 137 -9.16 19.56 -12.85
C ASN A 137 -8.80 19.04 -11.45
N ALA A 138 -9.43 19.56 -10.40
CA ALA A 138 -9.23 19.13 -9.02
C ALA A 138 -9.59 17.65 -8.82
N ARG A 139 -10.72 17.18 -9.35
CA ARG A 139 -11.11 15.76 -9.30
C ARG A 139 -10.12 14.85 -10.03
N LYS A 140 -9.65 15.25 -11.23
CA LYS A 140 -8.61 14.52 -11.97
C LYS A 140 -7.29 14.47 -11.21
N PHE A 141 -6.93 15.59 -10.58
CA PHE A 141 -5.75 15.72 -9.76
C PHE A 141 -5.80 14.77 -8.55
N VAL A 142 -6.89 14.79 -7.79
CA VAL A 142 -7.10 13.92 -6.62
C VAL A 142 -7.04 12.45 -7.03
N LYS A 143 -7.70 12.07 -8.13
CA LYS A 143 -7.63 10.70 -8.66
C LYS A 143 -6.18 10.27 -8.95
N LYS A 144 -5.38 11.13 -9.60
CA LYS A 144 -3.97 10.86 -9.91
C LYS A 144 -3.11 10.76 -8.65
N ALA A 145 -3.27 11.69 -7.72
CA ALA A 145 -2.57 11.73 -6.44
C ALA A 145 -2.78 10.44 -5.64
N ILE A 146 -4.01 9.93 -5.67
CA ILE A 146 -4.37 8.73 -4.94
C ILE A 146 -3.78 7.49 -5.62
N HIS A 147 -3.91 7.36 -6.94
CA HIS A 147 -3.27 6.27 -7.66
C HIS A 147 -1.76 6.24 -7.42
N GLN A 148 -1.10 7.41 -7.37
CA GLN A 148 0.32 7.51 -7.05
C GLN A 148 0.62 6.99 -5.64
N ASN A 149 -0.11 7.45 -4.63
CA ASN A 149 0.08 7.00 -3.24
C ASN A 149 -0.12 5.47 -3.11
N TYR A 150 -1.16 4.92 -3.75
CA TYR A 150 -1.38 3.47 -3.75
C TYR A 150 -0.26 2.71 -4.43
N VAL A 151 0.13 3.11 -5.64
CA VAL A 151 1.22 2.45 -6.36
C VAL A 151 2.49 2.43 -5.52
N LEU A 152 2.82 3.54 -4.83
CA LEU A 152 3.98 3.62 -3.95
C LEU A 152 3.84 2.76 -2.69
N HIS A 153 2.67 2.78 -2.05
CA HIS A 153 2.36 1.96 -0.88
C HIS A 153 2.53 0.48 -1.19
N GLU A 154 1.88 0.01 -2.25
CA GLU A 154 1.91 -1.39 -2.67
C GLU A 154 3.27 -1.83 -3.21
N MET A 155 3.95 -0.94 -3.94
CA MET A 155 5.32 -1.17 -4.35
C MET A 155 6.23 -1.35 -3.14
N THR A 156 6.02 -0.61 -2.05
CA THR A 156 6.80 -0.80 -0.82
C THR A 156 6.64 -2.23 -0.30
N HIS A 157 5.43 -2.77 -0.27
CA HIS A 157 5.17 -4.14 0.16
C HIS A 157 5.86 -5.22 -0.71
N LEU A 158 6.12 -4.96 -2.00
CA LEU A 158 6.92 -5.87 -2.83
C LEU A 158 8.35 -6.00 -2.36
N TYR A 159 8.94 -4.87 -2.00
CA TYR A 159 10.33 -4.76 -1.61
C TYR A 159 10.52 -5.10 -0.13
N GLN A 160 9.44 -5.10 0.65
CA GLN A 160 9.39 -5.70 1.97
C GLN A 160 9.32 -7.22 1.89
N SER A 161 9.60 -7.84 3.03
CA SER A 161 9.74 -9.29 3.22
C SER A 161 8.50 -9.86 3.91
N VAL A 162 7.33 -9.31 3.60
CA VAL A 162 6.07 -9.66 4.30
C VAL A 162 5.80 -11.17 4.12
N GLY A 163 5.78 -11.91 5.23
CA GLY A 163 5.42 -13.34 5.26
C GLY A 163 6.56 -14.36 5.13
N GLN A 164 7.84 -13.96 5.03
CA GLN A 164 8.97 -14.89 4.98
C GLN A 164 9.73 -14.95 6.31
N ASP A 165 9.35 -15.80 7.27
CA ASP A 165 10.08 -16.06 8.55
C ASP A 165 10.56 -14.79 9.32
N THR A 166 9.99 -13.62 9.04
CA THR A 166 10.47 -12.36 9.58
C THR A 166 9.81 -12.09 10.92
N GLN A 167 10.61 -11.84 11.96
CA GLN A 167 10.12 -11.35 13.27
C GLN A 167 9.59 -9.91 13.23
N ILE A 168 9.46 -9.32 12.04
CA ILE A 168 9.04 -7.93 11.82
C ILE A 168 7.51 -7.91 11.83
N PRO A 169 6.88 -7.07 12.66
CA PRO A 169 5.44 -7.06 12.80
C PRO A 169 4.79 -6.32 11.63
N LEU A 170 3.60 -6.78 11.22
CA LEU A 170 2.86 -6.21 10.08
C LEU A 170 2.65 -4.69 10.20
N TRP A 171 2.33 -4.19 11.40
CA TRP A 171 2.13 -2.76 11.60
C TRP A 171 3.35 -1.91 11.19
N LEU A 172 4.57 -2.43 11.34
CA LEU A 172 5.78 -1.68 10.98
C LEU A 172 5.94 -1.60 9.46
N TYR A 173 5.60 -2.67 8.74
CA TYR A 173 5.56 -2.68 7.27
C TYR A 173 4.51 -1.70 6.73
N GLU A 174 3.32 -1.68 7.32
CA GLU A 174 2.23 -0.76 6.98
C GLU A 174 2.64 0.70 7.19
N LEU A 175 3.18 1.04 8.37
CA LEU A 175 3.66 2.39 8.66
C LEU A 175 4.71 2.85 7.64
N GLN A 176 5.67 1.98 7.30
CA GLN A 176 6.66 2.30 6.28
C GLN A 176 6.01 2.55 4.93
N ALA A 177 5.04 1.73 4.51
CA ALA A 177 4.36 1.89 3.22
C ALA A 177 3.58 3.21 3.13
N TYR A 178 2.89 3.63 4.22
CA TYR A 178 2.29 4.97 4.29
C TYR A 178 3.34 6.08 4.20
N TRP A 179 4.46 5.93 4.91
CA TRP A 179 5.54 6.91 4.89
C TRP A 179 6.20 7.03 3.51
N VAL A 180 6.48 5.92 2.83
CA VAL A 180 7.02 5.91 1.46
C VAL A 180 6.06 6.57 0.48
N GLY A 181 4.76 6.25 0.57
CA GLY A 181 3.72 6.90 -0.23
C GLY A 181 3.76 8.41 -0.09
N ARG A 182 3.90 8.90 1.15
CA ARG A 182 4.06 10.32 1.43
C ARG A 182 5.38 10.88 0.87
N GLU A 183 6.52 10.31 1.25
CA GLU A 183 7.88 10.77 0.91
C GLU A 183 8.11 10.89 -0.60
N LEU A 184 7.59 9.95 -1.40
CA LEU A 184 7.78 9.92 -2.85
C LEU A 184 6.66 10.60 -3.66
N SER A 185 5.56 10.99 -3.00
CA SER A 185 4.55 11.84 -3.62
C SER A 185 5.11 13.23 -3.89
N ASP A 186 4.88 13.76 -5.10
CA ASP A 186 5.30 15.13 -5.40
C ASP A 186 4.49 16.08 -4.50
N GLU A 187 5.12 17.12 -3.92
CA GLU A 187 4.46 18.04 -2.98
C GLU A 187 3.21 18.68 -3.60
N ASP A 188 3.30 19.01 -4.89
CA ASP A 188 2.20 19.57 -5.67
C ASP A 188 1.10 18.55 -5.99
N THR A 189 1.31 17.26 -5.71
CA THR A 189 0.36 16.14 -5.92
C THR A 189 -0.07 15.44 -4.64
N ARG A 190 0.33 15.91 -3.46
CA ARG A 190 0.02 15.24 -2.19
C ARG A 190 -1.41 15.59 -1.75
N VAL A 191 -2.21 14.57 -1.47
CA VAL A 191 -3.54 14.74 -0.85
C VAL A 191 -3.42 14.33 0.62
N HIS A 192 -3.68 15.29 1.52
CA HIS A 192 -3.64 15.05 2.95
C HIS A 192 -4.84 14.22 3.42
N ASN A 193 -4.55 13.16 4.14
CA ASN A 193 -5.54 12.31 4.80
C ASN A 193 -5.05 12.08 6.23
N SER A 194 -5.81 12.56 7.21
CA SER A 194 -5.36 12.58 8.61
C SER A 194 -4.95 11.21 9.15
N LEU A 195 -5.60 10.13 8.71
CA LEU A 195 -5.25 8.78 9.13
C LEU A 195 -3.94 8.33 8.46
N TYR A 196 -3.77 8.55 7.16
CA TYR A 196 -2.55 8.21 6.42
C TYR A 196 -1.36 9.03 6.91
N ASP A 197 -1.57 10.33 7.08
CA ASP A 197 -0.57 11.27 7.57
C ASP A 197 -0.12 10.88 8.97
N SER A 198 -1.04 10.52 9.88
CA SER A 198 -0.67 10.09 11.24
C SER A 198 0.17 8.81 11.28
N ARG A 199 -0.02 7.89 10.33
CA ARG A 199 0.79 6.67 10.19
C ARG A 199 2.18 7.01 9.64
N ALA A 200 2.22 7.84 8.61
CA ALA A 200 3.48 8.30 8.03
C ALA A 200 4.31 9.14 9.03
N ASP A 201 3.65 10.01 9.82
CA ASP A 201 4.27 10.79 10.90
C ASP A 201 4.89 9.89 11.95
N TYR A 202 4.14 8.87 12.41
CA TYR A 202 4.66 7.95 13.42
C TYR A 202 5.85 7.12 12.90
N PHE A 203 5.87 6.73 11.62
CA PHE A 203 7.05 6.11 11.03
C PHE A 203 8.24 7.10 10.97
N GLN A 204 7.99 8.37 10.64
CA GLN A 204 9.03 9.40 10.65
C GLN A 204 9.61 9.58 12.05
N GLU A 205 8.79 9.59 13.10
CA GLU A 205 9.25 9.65 14.50
C GLU A 205 10.19 8.47 14.84
N LEU A 206 9.82 7.25 14.42
CA LEU A 206 10.68 6.08 14.59
C LEU A 206 11.99 6.22 13.78
N LEU A 207 11.91 6.74 12.55
CA LEU A 207 13.08 6.94 11.70
C LEU A 207 14.03 7.99 12.28
N ASP A 208 13.50 9.08 12.85
CA ASP A 208 14.28 10.13 13.49
C ASP A 208 15.03 9.62 14.74
N GLU A 209 14.44 8.68 15.48
CA GLU A 209 15.07 8.08 16.66
C GLU A 209 16.10 7.00 16.31
N HIS A 210 15.77 6.12 15.36
CA HIS A 210 16.54 4.90 15.07
C HIS A 210 17.46 5.04 13.85
N GLY A 211 17.32 6.11 13.07
CA GLY A 211 18.07 6.37 11.84
C GLY A 211 17.76 5.39 10.71
N GLU A 212 18.57 5.48 9.64
CA GLU A 212 18.42 4.67 8.42
C GLU A 212 18.49 3.15 8.66
N GLU A 213 19.01 2.71 9.81
CA GLU A 213 18.96 1.30 10.23
C GLU A 213 17.52 0.77 10.32
N LEU A 214 16.53 1.62 10.63
CA LEU A 214 15.12 1.24 10.61
C LEU A 214 14.62 0.89 9.19
N LEU A 215 15.09 1.61 8.17
CA LEU A 215 14.77 1.30 6.77
C LEU A 215 15.36 -0.05 6.36
N GLN A 216 16.60 -0.33 6.79
CA GLN A 216 17.23 -1.63 6.58
C GLN A 216 16.45 -2.75 7.26
N VAL A 217 15.97 -2.54 8.49
CA VAL A 217 15.10 -3.52 9.18
C VAL A 217 13.88 -3.83 8.31
N CYS A 218 13.20 -2.82 7.78
CA CYS A 218 11.94 -3.03 7.07
C CYS A 218 12.11 -3.55 5.63
N PHE A 219 13.21 -3.26 4.93
CA PHE A 219 13.48 -3.76 3.58
C PHE A 219 14.31 -5.06 3.53
N SER A 220 14.93 -5.48 4.64
CA SER A 220 15.80 -6.67 4.62
C SER A 220 15.01 -7.98 4.47
N ARG A 221 15.32 -8.75 3.42
CA ARG A 221 14.72 -10.07 3.15
C ARG A 221 15.32 -11.23 3.92
N ASN A 222 16.59 -11.21 4.28
CA ASN A 222 17.13 -12.27 5.13
C ASN A 222 18.50 -11.87 5.70
N THR A 223 18.67 -12.16 6.99
CA THR A 223 19.95 -12.24 7.72
C THR A 223 20.79 -10.96 7.82
N GLY A 224 20.58 -10.17 8.87
CA GLY A 224 21.57 -9.16 9.29
C GLY A 224 21.00 -7.89 9.95
N TYR A 225 19.68 -7.67 9.89
CA TYR A 225 19.11 -6.43 10.43
C TYR A 225 19.31 -6.30 11.94
N ASN A 226 19.40 -5.05 12.41
CA ASN A 226 19.63 -4.73 13.80
C ASN A 226 18.41 -5.08 14.67
N LYS A 227 18.43 -6.28 15.28
CA LYS A 227 17.36 -6.77 16.16
C LYS A 227 17.09 -5.85 17.35
N LEU A 228 18.08 -5.08 17.80
CA LEU A 228 17.90 -4.11 18.88
C LEU A 228 17.02 -2.94 18.45
N ILE A 229 17.20 -2.45 17.22
CA ILE A 229 16.34 -1.41 16.64
C ILE A 229 14.90 -1.92 16.53
N LEU A 230 14.71 -3.13 15.99
CA LEU A 230 13.39 -3.75 15.92
C LEU A 230 12.74 -3.88 17.31
N HIS A 231 13.50 -4.33 18.31
CA HIS A 231 13.00 -4.47 19.68
C HIS A 231 12.60 -3.12 20.29
N ARG A 232 13.42 -2.07 20.09
CA ARG A 232 13.11 -0.71 20.55
C ARG A 232 11.87 -0.15 19.87
N ALA A 233 11.77 -0.24 18.55
CA ALA A 233 10.59 0.18 17.80
C ALA A 233 9.32 -0.55 18.29
N LYS A 234 9.40 -1.87 18.51
CA LYS A 234 8.29 -2.65 19.11
C LYS A 234 7.89 -2.14 20.49
N SER A 235 8.86 -1.81 21.35
CA SER A 235 8.57 -1.34 22.72
C SER A 235 7.83 0.00 22.77
N GLN A 236 7.92 0.81 21.71
CA GLN A 236 7.22 2.08 21.59
C GLN A 236 5.80 1.93 21.01
N PHE A 237 5.52 0.82 20.35
CA PHE A 237 4.21 0.53 19.76
C PHE A 237 3.26 -0.02 20.83
N THR A 238 2.58 0.89 21.52
CA THR A 238 1.63 0.57 22.59
C THR A 238 0.22 0.27 22.06
N GLU A 239 -0.63 -0.37 22.87
CA GLU A 239 -2.06 -0.54 22.55
C GLU A 239 -2.76 0.80 22.27
N LYS A 240 -2.37 1.87 22.97
CA LYS A 240 -2.87 3.23 22.71
C LYS A 240 -2.44 3.73 21.32
N THR A 241 -1.20 3.48 20.93
CA THR A 241 -0.67 3.79 19.61
C THR A 241 -1.41 3.00 18.53
N GLN A 242 -1.60 1.68 18.74
CA GLN A 242 -2.36 0.83 17.83
C GLN A 242 -3.79 1.34 17.65
N LYS A 243 -4.55 1.61 18.72
CA LYS A 243 -5.92 2.12 18.60
C LYS A 243 -6.01 3.45 17.87
N LYS A 244 -4.97 4.30 17.99
CA LYS A 244 -4.89 5.57 17.27
C LYS A 244 -4.62 5.37 15.77
N LEU A 245 -3.65 4.51 15.42
CA LEU A 245 -3.14 4.39 14.06
C LEU A 245 -3.87 3.31 13.24
N PHE A 246 -4.28 2.23 13.87
CA PHE A 246 -4.95 1.06 13.28
C PHE A 246 -6.19 0.67 14.12
N PRO A 247 -7.22 1.53 14.17
CA PRO A 247 -8.41 1.25 14.99
C PRO A 247 -9.16 -0.03 14.59
N ASP A 248 -9.00 -0.46 13.34
CA ASP A 248 -9.66 -1.65 12.77
C ASP A 248 -8.90 -2.96 13.05
N TYR A 249 -7.66 -2.89 13.56
CA TYR A 249 -6.88 -4.09 13.85
C TYR A 249 -7.33 -4.67 15.19
N LYS A 250 -7.89 -5.90 15.16
CA LYS A 250 -8.30 -6.61 16.38
C LYS A 250 -7.07 -7.00 17.21
N ILE A 251 -7.21 -6.92 18.53
CA ILE A 251 -6.16 -7.21 19.52
C ILE A 251 -5.79 -8.72 19.57
N GLU A 252 -6.54 -9.59 18.89
CA GLU A 252 -6.49 -11.04 19.09
C GLU A 252 -5.41 -11.81 18.32
N ASP A 253 -4.55 -11.16 17.54
CA ASP A 253 -3.37 -11.83 16.99
C ASP A 253 -2.18 -11.64 17.95
N PRO A 254 -1.65 -12.72 18.56
CA PRO A 254 -0.45 -12.61 19.37
C PRO A 254 0.72 -12.22 18.47
N ILE A 255 1.29 -11.05 18.78
CA ILE A 255 2.53 -10.48 18.23
C ILE A 255 3.72 -11.43 18.41
#